data_AF-A0A9D4D7B7-F1
#
_entry.id   AF-A0A9D4D7B7-F1
#
_cell.length_a   1.000
_cell.length_b   1.000
_cell.length_c   1.000
_cell.angle_alpha   90.00
_cell.angle_beta   90.00
_cell.angle_gamma   90.00
#
_symmetry.space_group_name_H-M   'P 1'
#
loop_
_entity.id
_entity.type
_entity.pdbx_description
1 polymer ?
#
loop_
_entity_poly.entity_id
_entity_poly.type
_entity_poly.pdbx_seq_one_letter_code
_entity_poly.pdbx_strand_id
1 'polypeptide(L)' 'MPSAVIPGDEEYKDMLDQVTEMVEKYSPTHNILIAGDMNASIYRSRPRDIIFQDFITEHSLKMCNTQKDTS' A
#
# COMPACT_ATOMS: atom_id res chain seq x y z
N MET A 1 -3.17 -7.12 -27.58
CA MET A 1 -2.95 -5.96 -26.70
C MET A 1 -1.82 -6.34 -25.76
N PRO A 2 -0.65 -5.69 -25.75
CA PRO A 2 0.32 -5.98 -24.71
C PRO A 2 -0.12 -5.26 -23.43
N SER A 3 -0.37 -6.03 -22.37
CA SER A 3 -0.62 -5.52 -21.04
C SER A 3 0.61 -4.77 -20.55
N ALA A 4 0.45 -3.48 -20.27
CA ALA A 4 1.49 -2.65 -19.69
C ALA A 4 1.62 -2.92 -18.18
N VAL A 5 1.76 -4.19 -17.80
CA VAL A 5 2.22 -4.53 -16.44
C VAL A 5 3.73 -4.29 -16.46
N ILE A 6 4.16 -3.22 -15.81
CA ILE A 6 5.57 -2.88 -15.68
C ILE A 6 6.12 -3.81 -14.60
N PRO A 7 7.26 -4.50 -14.79
CA PRO A 7 7.82 -5.45 -13.80
C PRO A 7 7.91 -4.90 -12.37
N GLY A 8 8.16 -3.59 -12.22
CA GLY A 8 8.20 -2.94 -10.91
C GLY A 8 6.85 -2.81 -10.19
N ASP A 9 5.72 -3.10 -10.84
CA ASP A 9 4.41 -3.17 -10.17
C ASP A 9 4.14 -4.57 -9.61
N GLU A 10 4.74 -5.62 -10.20
CA GLU A 10 4.68 -6.99 -9.65
C GLU A 10 5.49 -7.09 -8.36
N GLU A 11 6.74 -6.60 -8.37
CA GLU A 11 7.57 -6.53 -7.16
C GLU A 11 6.93 -5.70 -6.04
N TYR A 12 6.17 -4.66 -6.42
CA TYR A 12 5.44 -3.84 -5.45
C TYR A 12 4.28 -4.60 -4.81
N LYS A 13 3.54 -5.40 -5.59
CA LYS A 13 2.49 -6.27 -5.06
C LYS A 13 3.06 -7.34 -4.13
N ASP A 14 4.16 -7.98 -4.53
CA ASP A 14 4.82 -8.99 -3.69
C ASP A 14 5.24 -8.41 -2.33
N MET A 15 5.72 -7.16 -2.31
CA MET A 15 6.05 -6.46 -1.07
C MET A 15 4.80 -6.21 -0.22
N LEU A 16 3.68 -5.78 -0.82
CA LEU A 16 2.43 -5.58 -0.10
C LEU A 16 1.87 -6.90 0.44
N ASP A 17 1.97 -7.99 -0.31
CA ASP A 17 1.53 -9.33 0.12
C ASP A 17 2.32 -9.81 1.35
N GLN A 18 3.62 -9.54 1.41
CA GLN A 18 4.44 -9.82 2.61
C GLN A 18 3.99 -8.99 3.81
N VAL A 19 3.61 -7.72 3.60
CA VAL A 19 3.05 -6.88 4.66
C VAL A 19 1.70 -7.43 5.12
N THR A 20 0.85 -7.88 4.19
CA THR A 20 -0.43 -8.54 4.50
C THR A 20 -0.23 -9.76 5.38
N GLU A 21 0.71 -10.65 5.04
CA GLU A 21 0.98 -11.84 5.84
C GLU A 21 1.39 -11.47 7.28
N MET A 22 2.21 -10.43 7.46
CA MET A 22 2.56 -9.93 8.79
C MET A 22 1.35 -9.36 9.53
N VAL A 23 0.49 -8.60 8.86
CA VAL A 23 -0.70 -8.02 9.47
C VAL A 23 -1.66 -9.11 9.93
N GLU A 24 -1.96 -10.09 9.08
CA GLU A 24 -2.87 -11.19 9.41
C GLU A 24 -2.34 -12.04 10.57
N LYS A 25 -1.04 -12.33 10.57
CA LYS A 25 -0.41 -13.16 11.59
C LYS A 25 -0.38 -12.52 12.97
N TYR A 26 -0.12 -11.21 13.05
CA TYR A 26 0.15 -10.54 14.33
C TYR A 26 -1.00 -9.67 14.83
N SER A 27 -1.93 -9.21 13.99
CA SER A 27 -3.04 -8.33 14.39
C SER A 27 -3.98 -8.90 15.47
N PRO A 28 -4.18 -10.23 15.61
CA PRO A 28 -5.02 -10.74 16.70
C PRO A 28 -4.41 -10.56 18.09
N THR A 29 -3.10 -10.31 18.18
CA THR A 29 -2.34 -10.31 19.44
C THR A 29 -1.54 -9.03 19.68
N HIS A 30 -1.25 -8.26 18.62
CA HIS A 30 -0.39 -7.09 18.69
C HIS A 30 -1.00 -5.93 17.90
N ASN A 31 -0.75 -4.72 18.38
CA ASN A 31 -0.95 -3.52 17.57
C ASN A 31 0.24 -3.37 16.62
N ILE A 32 -0.03 -3.23 15.32
CA ILE A 32 1.00 -3.14 14.29
C ILE A 32 1.08 -1.71 13.78
N LEU A 33 2.30 -1.16 13.74
CA LEU A 33 2.61 0.11 13.09
C LEU A 33 3.51 -0.17 11.89
N ILE A 34 3.02 0.17 10.70
CA ILE A 34 3.80 0.08 9.46
C ILE A 34 4.32 1.49 9.13
N ALA A 35 5.63 1.64 9.01
CA ALA A 35 6.27 2.90 8.65
C ALA A 35 7.33 2.62 7.57
N GLY A 36 7.12 3.17 6.38
CA GLY A 36 8.03 3.00 5.25
C GLY A 36 7.73 3.99 4.12
N ASP A 37 8.70 4.22 3.25
CA ASP A 37 8.48 4.95 1.99
C ASP A 37 7.86 3.98 0.97
N MET A 38 6.55 4.13 0.78
CA MET A 38 5.79 3.28 -0.14
C MET A 38 5.98 3.67 -1.61
N ASN A 39 6.65 4.80 -1.88
CA ASN A 39 6.80 5.35 -3.24
C ASN A 39 5.46 5.37 -4.04
N ALA A 40 4.36 5.56 -3.31
CA ALA A 40 2.99 5.55 -3.77
C ALA A 40 2.21 6.63 -3.01
N SER A 41 1.09 7.07 -3.57
CA SER A 41 0.27 8.13 -2.99
C SER A 41 -1.21 7.80 -3.14
N ILE A 42 -1.98 8.11 -2.11
CA ILE A 42 -3.46 8.00 -2.15
C ILE A 42 -4.12 9.16 -2.91
N TYR A 43 -3.36 10.18 -3.31
CA TYR A 43 -3.86 11.40 -3.98
C TYR A 43 -3.49 11.45 -5.47
N ARG A 44 -2.72 10.48 -5.96
CA ARG A 44 -2.30 10.37 -7.36
C ARG A 44 -2.97 9.15 -7.99
N SER A 45 -2.90 9.06 -9.32
CA SER A 45 -3.63 8.02 -10.10
C SER A 45 -2.71 7.24 -11.03
N ARG A 46 -1.48 6.92 -10.62
CA ARG A 46 -0.62 5.97 -11.35
C ARG A 46 -1.03 4.52 -11.04
N PRO A 47 -0.67 3.53 -11.88
CA PRO A 47 -0.97 2.12 -11.61
C PRO A 47 -0.59 1.67 -10.19
N ARG A 48 0.62 2.01 -9.73
CA ARG A 48 1.08 1.74 -8.37
C ARG A 48 0.26 2.43 -7.27
N ASP A 49 -0.19 3.66 -7.53
CA ASP A 49 -1.01 4.42 -6.58
C ASP A 49 -2.38 3.73 -6.38
N ILE A 50 -2.96 3.17 -7.45
CA ILE A 50 -4.22 2.40 -7.39
C ILE A 50 -4.03 1.14 -6.56
N ILE A 51 -2.98 0.35 -6.83
CA ILE A 51 -2.65 -0.86 -6.05
C ILE A 51 -2.51 -0.54 -4.56
N PHE A 52 -1.84 0.58 -4.25
CA PHE A 52 -1.66 1.02 -2.86
C PHE A 52 -2.98 1.46 -2.19
N GLN A 53 -3.86 2.15 -2.93
CA GLN A 53 -5.18 2.55 -2.43
C GLN A 53 -6.07 1.34 -2.16
N ASP A 54 -6.05 0.35 -3.05
CA ASP A 54 -6.77 -0.91 -2.87
C ASP A 54 -6.30 -1.63 -1.60
N PHE A 55 -4.98 -1.77 -1.41
CA PHE A 55 -4.38 -2.37 -0.22
C PHE A 55 -4.78 -1.67 1.09
N ILE A 56 -4.74 -0.33 1.15
CA ILE A 56 -5.15 0.42 2.34
C ILE A 56 -6.63 0.16 2.66
N THR A 57 -7.47 0.12 1.63
CA THR A 57 -8.92 -0.07 1.75
C THR A 57 -9.25 -1.48 2.25
N GLU A 58 -8.64 -2.48 1.64
CA GLU A 58 -8.83 -3.91 1.98
C GLU A 58 -8.46 -4.19 3.43
N HIS A 59 -7.31 -3.69 3.90
CA HIS A 59 -6.83 -3.94 5.25
C HIS A 59 -7.29 -2.90 6.29
N SER A 60 -8.21 -1.99 5.90
CA SER A 60 -8.75 -0.93 6.78
C SER A 60 -7.67 -0.16 7.53
N LEU A 61 -6.53 0.09 6.88
CA LEU A 61 -5.36 0.69 7.51
C LEU A 61 -5.62 2.17 7.79
N LYS A 62 -5.46 2.57 9.06
CA LYS A 62 -5.58 3.97 9.46
C LYS A 62 -4.29 4.72 9.17
N MET A 63 -4.34 5.64 8.22
CA MET A 63 -3.21 6.50 7.89
C MET A 63 -3.03 7.59 8.95
N CYS A 64 -1.83 7.67 9.54
CA CYS A 64 -1.52 8.64 10.61
C CYS A 64 -0.88 9.94 10.09
N ASN A 65 -0.42 9.98 8.84
CA ASN A 65 0.20 11.17 8.25
C ASN A 65 -0.68 11.79 7.16
N THR A 66 -1.31 12.91 7.48
CA THR A 66 -1.96 13.84 6.55
C THR A 66 -0.97 14.95 6.19
N GLN A 67 -0.23 14.79 5.09
CA GLN A 67 0.27 16.00 4.42
C GLN A 67 -0.91 16.61 3.67
N LYS A 68 -1.42 17.70 4.25
CA LYS A 68 -2.42 18.60 3.68
C LYS A 68 -1.94 19.16 2.35
N ASP A 69 -2.87 19.30 1.41
CA ASP A 69 -2.71 20.03 0.14
C ASP A 69 -1.84 21.28 0.33
N THR A 70 -0.66 21.29 -0.32
CA THR A 70 0.02 22.55 -0.59
C THR A 70 -0.78 23.26 -1.68
N SER A 71 -1.41 24.35 -1.25
CA SER A 71 -2.12 25.34 -2.08
C SER A 71 -1.22 25.94 -3.17
#